data_AF-A0AAV7JBI7-F1
#
_entry.id   AF-A0AAV7JBI7-F1
#
_cell.length_a   1.000
_cell.length_b   1.000
_cell.length_c   1.000
_cell.angle_alpha   90.00
_cell.angle_beta   90.00
_cell.angle_gamma   90.00
#
_symmetry.space_group_name_H-M   'P 1'
#
loop_
_entity.id
_entity.type
_entity.pdbx_description
1 polymer ?
#
loop_
_entity_poly.entity_id
_entity_poly.type
_entity_poly.pdbx_seq_one_letter_code
_entity_poly.pdbx_strand_id
1 'polypeptide(L)'
;MEIVRDPEALSIGTCVSYHSILSLTIQRLLSTLDPVPDSHYPLKIKISDGLDGSGCHQTYNQQSNNSILSAKTFILFGFKVTSITDTLGNDVFYNSSPNSPFCFRPVALIALKEDYSSVKLIMNTIVNP
;
A
#
# COMPACT_ATOMS: atom_id res chain seq x y z
N MET A 1 19.10 -13.29 7.20
CA MET A 1 18.43 -12.22 7.98
C MET A 1 17.08 -12.75 8.36
N GLU A 2 16.89 -13.12 9.63
CA GLU A 2 15.57 -13.54 10.13
C GLU A 2 14.77 -12.29 10.45
N ILE A 3 13.64 -12.13 9.77
CA ILE A 3 12.66 -11.09 10.10
C ILE A 3 11.90 -11.60 11.32
N VAL A 4 12.25 -11.09 12.50
CA VAL A 4 11.46 -11.31 13.72
C VAL A 4 10.26 -10.38 13.62
N ARG A 5 9.10 -10.93 13.23
CA ARG A 5 7.84 -10.18 13.25
C ARG A 5 7.35 -10.07 14.68
N ASP A 6 7.05 -8.86 15.14
CA ASP A 6 6.35 -8.65 16.41
C ASP A 6 4.94 -9.26 16.30
N PRO A 7 4.63 -10.32 17.06
CA PRO A 7 3.32 -10.97 16.98
C PRO A 7 2.17 -10.06 17.43
N GLU A 8 2.42 -9.01 18.21
CA GLU A 8 1.37 -8.08 18.65
C GLU A 8 0.91 -7.15 17.51
N ALA A 9 1.82 -6.71 16.64
CA ALA A 9 1.50 -5.86 15.49
C ALA A 9 0.65 -6.58 14.42
N LEU A 10 0.75 -7.91 14.34
CA LEU A 10 -0.09 -8.77 13.47
C LEU A 10 -1.52 -8.96 14.01
N SER A 11 -1.77 -8.66 15.29
CA SER A 11 -3.10 -8.85 15.90
C SER A 11 -4.08 -7.71 15.59
N ILE A 12 -3.58 -6.58 15.09
CA ILE A 12 -4.35 -5.33 14.92
C ILE A 12 -4.56 -4.93 13.46
N GLY A 13 -4.05 -5.70 12.49
CA GLY A 13 -4.13 -5.32 11.08
C GLY A 13 -3.53 -6.34 10.13
N THR A 14 -3.51 -5.98 8.85
CA THR A 14 -2.85 -6.74 7.80
C THR A 14 -1.90 -5.84 7.02
N CYS A 15 -0.72 -6.36 6.68
CA CYS A 15 0.26 -5.66 5.87
C CYS A 15 0.88 -6.61 4.85
N VAL A 16 1.26 -6.06 3.70
CA VAL A 16 2.04 -6.73 2.67
C VAL A 16 3.33 -5.96 2.42
N SER A 17 4.37 -6.65 1.95
CA SER A 17 5.62 -6.01 1.55
C SER A 17 5.38 -4.99 0.45
N TYR A 18 5.70 -3.71 0.70
CA TYR A 18 5.57 -2.63 -0.26
C TYR A 18 6.27 -2.95 -1.58
N HIS A 19 7.52 -3.42 -1.51
CA HIS A 19 8.31 -3.78 -2.67
C HIS A 19 7.64 -4.91 -3.50
N SER A 20 7.07 -5.90 -2.82
CA SER A 20 6.43 -7.05 -3.48
C SER A 20 5.18 -6.62 -4.25
N ILE A 21 4.30 -5.82 -3.62
CA ILE A 21 3.07 -5.35 -4.25
C ILE A 21 3.37 -4.31 -5.35
N LEU A 22 4.40 -3.48 -5.19
CA LEU A 22 4.86 -2.55 -6.22
C LEU A 22 5.35 -3.31 -7.45
N SER A 23 6.23 -4.30 -7.26
CA SER A 23 6.77 -5.14 -8.34
C SER A 23 5.64 -5.83 -9.11
N LEU A 24 4.69 -6.45 -8.39
CA LEU A 24 3.54 -7.10 -9.01
C LEU A 24 2.64 -6.10 -9.76
N THR A 25 2.45 -4.90 -9.21
CA THR A 25 1.64 -3.85 -9.84
C THR A 25 2.26 -3.40 -11.16
N ILE A 26 3.57 -3.15 -11.18
CA ILE A 26 4.30 -2.74 -12.37
C ILE A 26 4.26 -3.86 -13.43
N GLN A 27 4.53 -5.10 -13.03
CA GLN A 27 4.49 -6.24 -13.95
C GLN A 27 3.11 -6.37 -14.62
N ARG A 28 2.04 -6.26 -13.83
CA ARG A 28 0.67 -6.29 -14.37
C ARG A 28 0.39 -5.11 -15.30
N LEU A 29 0.80 -3.90 -14.93
CA LEU A 29 0.61 -2.72 -15.78
C LEU A 29 1.34 -2.86 -17.12
N LEU A 30 2.61 -3.25 -17.12
CA LEU A 30 3.39 -3.42 -18.35
C LEU A 30 2.80 -4.53 -19.24
N SER A 31 2.24 -5.59 -18.65
CA SER A 31 1.56 -6.66 -19.41
C SER A 31 0.25 -6.22 -20.09
N THR A 32 -0.30 -5.05 -19.72
CA THR A 32 -1.51 -4.49 -20.36
C THR A 32 -1.21 -3.55 -21.53
N LEU A 33 0.07 -3.23 -21.77
CA LEU A 33 0.49 -2.36 -22.86
C LEU A 33 0.67 -3.18 -24.14
N ASP A 34 0.27 -2.61 -25.29
CA ASP A 34 0.47 -3.20 -26.61
C ASP A 34 1.05 -2.13 -27.58
N PRO A 35 2.29 -2.29 -28.08
CA PRO A 35 3.21 -3.39 -27.78
C PRO A 35 3.71 -3.33 -26.33
N VAL A 36 4.01 -4.50 -25.75
CA VAL A 36 4.73 -4.55 -24.47
C VAL A 36 6.08 -3.88 -24.69
N PRO A 37 6.46 -2.87 -23.89
CA PRO A 37 7.70 -2.14 -24.10
C PRO A 37 8.89 -3.10 -24.05
N ASP A 38 9.70 -3.10 -25.10
CA ASP A 38 10.94 -3.87 -25.14
C ASP A 38 11.93 -3.20 -24.17
N SER A 39 11.94 -3.67 -22.92
CA SER A 39 12.63 -3.01 -21.81
C SER A 39 14.14 -3.30 -21.85
N HIS A 40 14.80 -2.93 -22.94
CA HIS A 40 16.26 -2.93 -23.00
C HIS A 40 16.86 -1.80 -22.14
N TYR A 41 16.04 -0.85 -21.71
CA TYR A 41 16.45 0.31 -20.91
C TYR A 41 15.70 0.40 -19.58
N PRO A 42 16.32 0.95 -18.52
CA PRO A 42 15.67 1.18 -17.24
C PRO A 42 14.46 2.11 -17.37
N LEU A 43 13.33 1.72 -16.80
CA LEU A 43 12.14 2.57 -16.71
C LEU A 43 12.16 3.39 -15.43
N LYS A 44 11.65 4.63 -15.50
CA LYS A 44 11.40 5.50 -14.35
C LYS A 44 9.93 5.41 -13.98
N ILE A 45 9.66 5.18 -12.70
CA ILE A 45 8.29 4.94 -12.21
C ILE A 45 7.95 6.05 -11.22
N LYS A 46 6.89 6.79 -11.50
CA LYS A 46 6.38 7.83 -10.61
C LYS A 46 5.23 7.28 -9.80
N ILE A 47 5.38 7.30 -8.48
CA ILE A 47 4.41 6.76 -7.52
C ILE A 47 3.87 7.92 -6.68
N SER A 48 2.59 7.84 -6.33
CA SER A 48 1.99 8.64 -5.27
C SER A 48 1.49 7.69 -4.20
N ASP A 49 2.05 7.79 -3.01
CA ASP A 49 1.61 7.08 -1.82
C ASP A 49 0.89 8.00 -0.86
N GLY A 50 0.19 7.39 0.09
CA GLY A 50 -0.61 8.12 1.05
C GLY A 50 -1.17 7.21 2.13
N LEU A 51 -1.53 7.85 3.23
CA LEU A 51 -2.17 7.25 4.39
C LEU A 51 -3.45 8.04 4.66
N ASP A 52 -4.52 7.34 4.98
CA ASP A 52 -5.77 7.96 5.41
C ASP A 52 -6.43 7.14 6.52
N GLY A 53 -7.03 7.83 7.49
CA GLY A 53 -7.78 7.25 8.59
C GLY A 53 -9.28 7.35 8.35
N SER A 54 -9.99 6.25 8.61
CA SER A 54 -11.45 6.22 8.57
C SER A 54 -12.00 5.78 9.92
N GLY A 55 -13.09 6.42 10.36
CA GLY A 55 -13.71 6.20 11.67
C GLY A 55 -15.15 5.72 11.57
N CYS A 56 -15.78 5.51 12.73
CA CYS A 56 -17.18 5.10 12.87
C CYS A 56 -17.50 3.72 12.26
N HIS A 57 -16.51 2.83 12.19
CA HIS A 57 -16.73 1.46 11.75
C HIS A 57 -17.50 0.65 12.80
N GLN A 58 -18.36 -0.25 12.34
CA GLN A 58 -19.08 -1.17 13.21
C GLN A 58 -18.12 -2.22 13.77
N THR A 59 -18.15 -2.42 15.09
CA THR A 59 -17.36 -3.46 15.74
C THR A 59 -18.05 -4.81 15.56
N TYR A 60 -17.29 -5.81 15.14
CA TYR A 60 -17.78 -7.19 15.13
C TYR A 60 -17.77 -7.74 16.55
N ASN A 61 -18.91 -8.22 17.05
CA ASN A 61 -19.02 -8.78 18.40
C ASN A 61 -18.53 -10.24 18.41
N GLN A 62 -17.21 -10.40 18.27
CA GLN A 62 -16.55 -11.68 18.45
C GLN A 62 -16.26 -11.87 19.94
N GLN A 63 -16.45 -13.09 20.47
CA GLN A 63 -16.09 -13.47 21.84
C GLN A 63 -14.57 -13.53 22.05
N SER A 64 -13.86 -12.45 21.72
CA SER A 64 -12.43 -12.31 21.88
C SER A 64 -12.16 -11.30 23.00
N ASN A 65 -11.46 -11.73 24.05
CA ASN A 65 -11.09 -10.92 25.22
C ASN A 65 -10.09 -9.76 24.93
N ASN A 66 -9.85 -9.41 23.67
CA ASN A 66 -8.90 -8.37 23.29
C ASN A 66 -9.61 -7.02 23.07
N SER A 67 -9.44 -6.10 24.01
CA SER A 67 -9.97 -4.73 23.97
C SER A 67 -9.53 -3.94 22.74
N ILE A 68 -8.40 -4.30 22.14
CA ILE A 68 -7.85 -3.68 20.92
C ILE A 68 -8.73 -3.97 19.69
N LEU A 69 -9.47 -5.08 19.67
CA LEU A 69 -10.39 -5.45 18.57
C LEU A 69 -11.70 -4.63 18.57
N SER A 70 -11.88 -3.74 19.56
CA SER A 70 -13.01 -2.79 19.60
C SER A 70 -12.74 -1.49 18.82
N ALA A 71 -11.61 -1.39 18.12
CA ALA A 71 -11.27 -0.24 17.31
C ALA A 71 -12.37 0.07 16.29
N LYS A 72 -12.91 1.30 16.37
CA LYS A 72 -13.90 1.84 15.42
C LYS A 72 -13.24 2.64 14.30
N THR A 73 -11.92 2.55 14.21
CA THR A 73 -11.09 3.33 13.30
C THR A 73 -10.10 2.41 12.60
N PHE A 74 -9.90 2.64 11.31
CA PHE A 74 -8.88 1.99 10.51
C PHE A 74 -7.99 3.03 9.88
N ILE A 75 -6.73 2.66 9.70
CA ILE A 75 -5.76 3.40 8.91
C ILE A 75 -5.41 2.55 7.70
N LEU A 76 -5.56 3.13 6.51
CA LEU A 76 -5.18 2.53 5.25
C LEU A 76 -3.96 3.25 4.69
N PHE A 77 -2.88 2.50 4.43
CA PHE A 77 -1.74 2.99 3.67
C PHE A 77 -1.65 2.26 2.34
N GLY A 78 -1.29 2.99 1.30
CA GLY A 78 -1.11 2.41 -0.03
C GLY A 78 -0.53 3.41 -1.02
N PHE A 79 -0.53 3.00 -2.28
CA PHE A 79 0.03 3.80 -3.36
C PHE A 79 -0.73 3.63 -4.66
N LYS A 80 -0.43 4.50 -5.62
CA LYS A 80 -0.85 4.39 -7.01
C LYS A 80 0.34 4.70 -7.92
N VAL A 81 0.45 3.96 -9.01
CA VAL A 81 1.38 4.32 -10.10
C VAL A 81 0.74 5.46 -10.89
N THR A 82 1.46 6.57 -11.00
CA THR A 82 0.99 7.78 -11.69
C THR A 82 1.44 7.80 -13.14
N SER A 83 2.72 7.52 -13.38
CA SER A 83 3.27 7.34 -14.72
C SER A 83 4.48 6.42 -14.72
N ILE A 84 4.79 5.89 -15.90
CA ILE A 84 6.03 5.17 -16.19
C ILE A 84 6.64 5.85 -17.41
N THR A 85 7.90 6.26 -17.32
CA THR A 85 8.64 6.88 -18.41
C THR A 85 9.89 6.09 -18.76
N ASP A 86 10.31 6.17 -20.02
CA ASP A 86 11.60 5.63 -20.45
C ASP A 86 12.77 6.57 -20.05
N THR A 87 13.99 6.19 -20.40
CA THR A 87 15.18 7.00 -20.13
C THR A 87 15.22 8.32 -20.90
N LEU A 88 14.49 8.41 -22.01
CA LEU A 88 14.38 9.60 -22.87
C LEU A 88 13.28 10.56 -22.38
N GLY A 89 12.45 10.13 -21.43
CA GLY A 89 11.35 10.90 -20.88
C GLY A 89 10.02 10.71 -21.60
N ASN A 90 9.90 9.72 -22.49
CA ASN A 90 8.63 9.39 -23.13
C ASN A 90 7.73 8.63 -22.15
N ASP A 91 6.44 8.97 -22.13
CA ASP A 91 5.44 8.28 -21.34
C ASP A 91 5.14 6.90 -21.94
N VAL A 92 5.44 5.85 -21.18
CA VAL A 92 5.08 4.45 -21.48
C VAL A 92 3.69 4.14 -20.93
N PHE A 93 3.37 4.72 -19.78
CA PHE A 93 2.06 4.61 -19.15
C PHE A 93 1.74 5.90 -18.41
N TYR A 94 0.48 6.31 -18.49
CA TYR A 94 -0.07 7.40 -17.68
C TYR A 94 -1.43 6.99 -17.12
N ASN A 95 -1.62 7.22 -15.82
CA ASN A 95 -2.90 6.97 -15.17
C ASN A 95 -3.87 8.12 -15.45
N SER A 96 -4.81 7.89 -16.38
CA SER A 96 -5.82 8.88 -16.77
C SER A 96 -6.84 9.22 -15.68
N SER A 97 -6.91 8.42 -14.60
CA SER A 97 -7.86 8.58 -13.51
C SER A 97 -7.15 8.50 -12.16
N PRO A 98 -6.28 9.48 -11.84
CA PRO A 98 -5.40 9.41 -10.67
C PRO A 98 -6.17 9.40 -9.34
N ASN A 99 -7.43 9.84 -9.30
CA ASN A 99 -8.24 9.86 -8.09
C ASN A 99 -9.22 8.67 -8.02
N SER A 100 -9.18 7.76 -8.99
CA SER A 100 -10.03 6.57 -8.99
C SER A 100 -9.56 5.58 -7.93
N PRO A 101 -10.45 5.01 -7.09
CA PRO A 101 -10.08 3.99 -6.12
C PRO A 101 -9.53 2.72 -6.81
N PHE A 102 -9.86 2.48 -8.09
CA PHE A 102 -9.38 1.31 -8.85
C PHE A 102 -7.88 1.32 -9.13
N CYS A 103 -7.23 2.49 -9.10
CA CYS A 103 -5.78 2.60 -9.30
C CYS A 103 -4.98 2.56 -7.98
N PHE A 104 -5.67 2.65 -6.83
CA PHE A 104 -5.03 2.55 -5.53
C PHE A 104 -4.69 1.09 -5.20
N ARG A 105 -3.55 0.87 -4.56
CA ARG A 105 -3.04 -0.43 -4.15
C ARG A 105 -2.83 -0.41 -2.64
N PRO A 106 -3.64 -1.15 -1.87
CA PRO A 106 -3.48 -1.20 -0.43
C PRO A 106 -2.21 -1.95 -0.06
N VAL A 107 -1.46 -1.41 0.89
CA VAL A 107 -0.22 -2.00 1.43
C VAL A 107 -0.44 -2.42 2.87
N ALA A 108 -1.13 -1.60 3.67
CA ALA A 108 -1.46 -1.93 5.05
C ALA A 108 -2.85 -1.40 5.42
N LEU A 109 -3.56 -2.20 6.21
CA LEU A 109 -4.82 -1.83 6.85
C LEU A 109 -4.72 -2.18 8.33
N ILE A 110 -4.76 -1.18 9.20
CA ILE A 110 -4.55 -1.36 10.63
C ILE A 110 -5.69 -0.74 11.43
N ALA A 111 -6.22 -1.49 12.40
CA ALA A 111 -7.28 -1.10 13.31
C ALA A 111 -6.73 -0.26 14.48
N LEU A 112 -6.27 0.95 14.16
CA LEU A 112 -5.80 1.94 15.13
C LEU A 112 -6.50 3.27 14.91
N LYS A 113 -6.46 4.13 15.92
CA LYS A 113 -6.85 5.52 15.77
C LYS A 113 -5.78 6.25 14.98
N GLU A 114 -6.18 7.10 14.04
CA GLU A 114 -5.22 7.96 13.34
C GLU A 114 -4.66 8.98 14.33
N ASP A 115 -3.45 8.70 14.79
CA ASP A 115 -2.61 9.60 15.59
C ASP A 115 -1.16 9.45 15.17
N TYR A 116 -0.33 10.40 15.63
CA TYR A 116 1.08 10.46 15.26
C TYR A 116 1.85 9.15 15.56
N SER A 117 1.53 8.50 16.68
CA SER A 117 2.17 7.25 17.11
C SER A 117 1.83 6.09 16.17
N SER A 118 0.56 5.98 15.80
CA SER A 118 0.05 4.94 14.90
C SER A 118 0.61 5.11 13.48
N VAL A 119 0.67 6.35 12.99
CA VAL A 119 1.29 6.66 11.69
C VAL A 119 2.78 6.30 11.71
N LYS A 120 3.51 6.65 12.77
CA LYS A 120 4.93 6.32 12.91
C LYS A 120 5.16 4.80 12.93
N LEU A 121 4.31 4.05 13.62
CA LEU A 121 4.36 2.59 13.66
C LEU A 121 4.16 1.97 12.27
N ILE A 122 3.15 2.44 11.53
CA ILE A 122 2.86 2.00 10.16
C ILE A 122 4.06 2.26 9.26
N MET A 123 4.59 3.49 9.27
CA MET A 123 5.72 3.84 8.42
C MET A 123 6.96 3.01 8.74
N ASN A 124 7.26 2.75 10.02
CA ASN A 124 8.37 1.87 10.40
C ASN A 124 8.18 0.43 9.91
N THR A 125 6.96 -0.10 9.99
CA THR A 125 6.62 -1.46 9.57
C THR A 125 6.72 -1.64 8.05
N ILE A 126 6.46 -0.56 7.29
CA ILE A 126 6.40 -0.61 5.82
C ILE A 126 7.73 -0.24 5.17
N VAL A 127 8.46 0.72 5.75
CA VAL A 127 9.72 1.24 5.21
C VAL A 127 10.93 0.39 5.66
N ASN A 128 10.87 -0.24 6.83
CA ASN A 128 11.95 -1.09 7.37
C ASN A 128 11.42 -2.51 7.69
N PRO A 129 11.15 -3.35 6.67
CA PRO A 129 10.67 -4.71 6.87
C PRO A 129 11.66 -5.65 7.55
#